data_AF-A0A327Z175-F1
#
_entry.id   AF-A0A327Z175-F1
#
_cell.length_a   1.000
_cell.length_b   1.000
_cell.length_c   1.000
_cell.angle_alpha   90.00
_cell.angle_beta   90.00
_cell.angle_gamma   90.00
#
_symmetry.space_group_name_H-M   'P 1'
#
loop_
_entity.id
_entity.type
_entity.pdbx_description
1 polymer ?
#
loop_
_entity_poly.entity_id
_entity_poly.type
_entity_poly.pdbx_seq_one_letter_code
_entity_poly.pdbx_strand_id
1 'polypeptide(L)'
;MSIWQRRRSRSRLPMAIPPLKDLQYAECGYKVQALFTTDFVELHNDDWELAERDWARIVAEVLNSVGVERRATGGRAIKQAVEVAAAFLSDDRDWPWCPICKRGTDAERKESTDGH
;
A
#
# COMPACT_ATOMS: atom_id res chain seq x y z
N MET A 1 -42.07 7.79 -5.40
CA MET A 1 -41.37 8.58 -6.44
C MET A 1 -40.30 9.42 -5.76
N SER A 2 -39.04 9.18 -6.14
CA SER A 2 -37.82 9.60 -5.43
C SER A 2 -37.36 11.00 -5.82
N ILE A 3 -37.15 11.90 -4.85
CA ILE A 3 -36.32 13.11 -5.05
C ILE A 3 -35.51 13.38 -3.77
N TRP A 4 -34.50 12.54 -3.52
CA TRP A 4 -33.38 12.95 -2.67
C TRP A 4 -32.19 13.23 -3.57
N GLN A 5 -32.10 14.50 -3.99
CA GLN A 5 -30.87 15.08 -4.51
C GLN A 5 -29.84 15.11 -3.38
N ARG A 6 -29.14 13.98 -3.15
CA ARG A 6 -27.84 14.05 -2.50
C ARG A 6 -26.89 14.66 -3.51
N ARG A 7 -26.69 15.98 -3.39
CA ARG A 7 -25.48 16.65 -3.89
C ARG A 7 -24.29 15.87 -3.34
N ARG A 8 -23.75 14.93 -4.13
CA ARG A 8 -22.37 14.50 -3.95
C ARG A 8 -21.55 15.72 -4.32
N SER A 9 -21.19 16.49 -3.29
CA SER A 9 -20.07 17.41 -3.37
C SER A 9 -18.96 16.67 -4.12
N ARG A 10 -18.60 17.17 -5.31
CA ARG A 10 -17.33 16.83 -5.93
C ARG A 10 -16.27 17.39 -5.00
N SER A 11 -15.97 16.65 -3.94
CA SER A 11 -14.71 16.77 -3.23
C SER A 11 -13.67 16.65 -4.31
N ARG A 12 -12.90 17.72 -4.55
CA ARG A 12 -11.65 17.64 -5.31
C ARG A 12 -10.91 16.46 -4.69
N LEU A 13 -10.77 15.36 -5.43
CA LEU A 13 -10.26 14.12 -4.87
C LEU A 13 -8.96 14.47 -4.14
N PRO A 14 -8.85 14.26 -2.81
CA PRO A 14 -7.54 14.14 -2.21
C PRO A 14 -6.87 13.03 -3.01
N MET A 15 -5.75 13.38 -3.61
CA MET A 15 -5.22 12.65 -4.74
C MET A 15 -5.01 11.19 -4.32
N ALA A 16 -5.78 10.29 -4.91
CA ALA A 16 -6.04 8.98 -4.31
C ALA A 16 -4.82 8.07 -4.51
N ILE A 17 -4.36 7.45 -3.42
CA ILE A 17 -3.37 6.37 -3.49
C ILE A 17 -3.99 5.26 -4.36
N PRO A 18 -3.26 4.72 -5.35
CA PRO A 18 -3.80 3.66 -6.19
C PRO A 18 -4.08 2.41 -5.34
N PRO A 19 -5.20 1.73 -5.62
CA PRO A 19 -5.49 0.43 -5.01
C PRO A 19 -4.36 -0.57 -5.27
N LEU A 20 -4.06 -1.42 -4.29
CA LEU A 20 -3.02 -2.44 -4.38
C LEU A 20 -3.28 -3.41 -5.55
N LYS A 21 -4.55 -3.81 -5.73
CA LYS A 21 -4.99 -4.67 -6.84
C LYS A 21 -4.70 -4.09 -8.22
N ASP A 22 -4.67 -2.76 -8.35
CA ASP A 22 -4.46 -2.11 -9.65
C ASP A 22 -2.98 -2.20 -10.06
N LEU A 23 -2.07 -2.45 -9.11
CA LEU A 23 -0.64 -2.63 -9.35
C LEU A 23 -0.28 -4.00 -9.92
N GLN A 24 -1.21 -4.96 -9.86
CA GLN A 24 -1.00 -6.30 -10.42
C GLN A 24 -0.88 -6.27 -11.95
N TYR A 25 -1.44 -5.25 -12.61
CA TYR A 25 -1.43 -5.14 -14.06
C TYR A 25 -0.13 -4.52 -14.57
N ALA A 26 0.42 -5.10 -15.63
CA ALA A 26 1.67 -4.62 -16.26
C ALA A 26 1.58 -3.15 -16.74
N GLU A 27 0.37 -2.68 -17.07
CA GLU A 27 0.12 -1.30 -17.53
C GLU A 27 -0.45 -0.38 -16.43
N CYS A 28 -0.20 -0.68 -15.15
CA CYS A 28 -0.73 0.13 -14.03
C CYS A 28 -0.21 1.58 -13.96
N GLY A 29 0.81 1.93 -14.75
CA GLY A 29 1.37 3.27 -14.82
C GLY A 29 2.44 3.59 -13.77
N TYR A 30 2.77 2.62 -12.91
CA TYR A 30 3.79 2.67 -11.87
C TYR A 30 4.92 1.67 -12.15
N LYS A 31 6.14 2.01 -11.75
CA LYS A 31 7.27 1.07 -11.75
C LYS A 31 7.25 0.24 -10.47
N VAL A 32 6.60 -0.91 -10.52
CA VAL A 32 6.57 -1.90 -9.44
C VAL A 32 7.22 -3.20 -9.91
N GLN A 33 7.81 -3.98 -8.99
CA GLN A 33 8.38 -5.27 -9.35
C GLN A 33 7.27 -6.24 -9.78
N ALA A 34 7.61 -7.17 -10.68
CA ALA A 34 6.70 -8.25 -11.02
C ALA A 34 6.39 -9.06 -9.77
N LEU A 35 5.14 -9.51 -9.63
CA LEU A 35 4.63 -10.28 -8.48
C LEU A 35 4.54 -9.54 -7.14
N PHE A 36 5.04 -8.30 -7.01
CA PHE A 36 4.96 -7.51 -5.77
C PHE A 36 3.59 -7.58 -5.09
N THR A 37 2.51 -7.35 -5.84
CA THR A 37 1.15 -7.40 -5.30
C THR A 37 0.80 -8.78 -4.73
N THR A 38 1.20 -9.85 -5.42
CA THR A 38 0.96 -11.23 -4.98
C THR A 38 1.77 -11.53 -3.72
N ASP A 39 3.06 -11.21 -3.71
CA ASP A 39 3.95 -11.48 -2.57
C ASP A 39 3.52 -10.68 -1.33
N PHE A 40 3.12 -9.42 -1.53
CA PHE A 40 2.64 -8.58 -0.44
C PHE A 40 1.31 -9.06 0.14
N VAL A 41 0.42 -9.65 -0.68
CA VAL A 41 -0.82 -10.25 -0.21
C VAL A 41 -0.55 -11.58 0.51
N GLU A 42 0.39 -12.39 0.00
CA GLU A 42 0.83 -13.63 0.65
C GLU A 42 1.40 -13.36 2.04
N LEU A 43 2.18 -12.29 2.20
CA LEU A 43 2.67 -11.80 3.50
C LEU A 43 1.55 -11.50 4.51
N HIS A 44 0.33 -11.24 4.02
CA HIS A 44 -0.86 -11.02 4.82
C HIS A 44 -1.78 -12.26 4.90
N ASN A 45 -1.25 -13.46 4.64
CA ASN A 45 -2.01 -14.72 4.57
C ASN A 45 -3.21 -14.63 3.62
N ASP A 46 -3.00 -14.06 2.44
CA ASP A 46 -4.02 -13.85 1.41
C ASP A 46 -5.18 -12.91 1.81
N ASP A 47 -5.06 -12.19 2.93
CA ASP A 47 -6.04 -11.19 3.35
C ASP A 47 -5.86 -9.88 2.55
N TRP A 48 -6.58 -9.80 1.43
CA TRP A 48 -6.60 -8.65 0.55
C TRP A 48 -7.06 -7.36 1.21
N GLU A 49 -8.05 -7.42 2.11
CA GLU A 49 -8.54 -6.21 2.78
C GLU A 49 -7.48 -5.63 3.72
N LEU A 50 -6.80 -6.52 4.44
CA LEU A 50 -5.70 -6.17 5.32
C LEU A 50 -4.49 -5.62 4.53
N ALA A 51 -4.11 -6.30 3.45
CA ALA A 51 -3.01 -5.89 2.58
C ALA A 51 -3.29 -4.52 1.93
N GLU A 52 -4.50 -4.28 1.42
CA GLU A 52 -4.91 -3.00 0.83
C GLU A 52 -4.85 -1.85 1.85
N ARG A 53 -5.33 -2.10 3.08
CA ARG A 53 -5.26 -1.12 4.17
C ARG A 53 -3.82 -0.76 4.52
N ASP A 54 -2.96 -1.77 4.67
CA ASP A 54 -1.58 -1.57 5.09
C ASP A 54 -0.75 -0.94 3.97
N TRP A 55 -0.98 -1.34 2.73
CA TRP A 55 -0.44 -0.68 1.53
C TRP A 55 -0.75 0.83 1.53
N ALA A 56 -2.01 1.21 1.69
CA ALA A 56 -2.41 2.62 1.69
C ALA A 56 -1.73 3.43 2.80
N ARG A 57 -1.51 2.82 3.98
CA ARG A 57 -0.78 3.45 5.09
C ARG A 57 0.71 3.63 4.76
N ILE A 58 1.35 2.61 4.21
CA ILE A 58 2.77 2.67 3.84
C ILE A 58 3.00 3.76 2.79
N VAL A 59 2.20 3.81 1.74
CA VAL A 59 2.31 4.85 0.72
C VAL A 59 2.09 6.24 1.32
N ALA A 60 1.15 6.40 2.25
CA ALA A 60 0.93 7.66 2.95
C ALA A 60 2.14 8.06 3.83
N GLU A 61 2.79 7.12 4.51
CA GLU A 61 4.01 7.39 5.27
C GLU A 61 5.16 7.80 4.35
N VAL A 62 5.37 7.07 3.25
CA VAL A 62 6.40 7.40 2.25
C VAL A 62 6.14 8.77 1.62
N LEU A 63 4.88 9.12 1.35
CA LEU A 63 4.48 10.43 0.81
C LEU A 63 4.87 11.59 1.73
N ASN A 64 4.89 11.36 3.04
CA ASN A 64 5.31 12.34 4.05
C ASN A 64 6.80 12.25 4.41
N SER A 65 7.56 11.35 3.78
CA SER A 65 8.97 11.11 4.05
C SER A 65 9.91 11.85 3.09
N VAL A 66 11.21 11.80 3.37
CA VAL A 66 12.27 12.29 2.46
C VAL A 66 12.39 11.48 1.16
N GLY A 67 11.71 10.33 1.04
CA GLY A 67 11.70 9.50 -0.16
C GLY A 67 10.92 10.11 -1.34
N VAL A 68 10.11 11.13 -1.09
CA VAL A 68 9.45 11.93 -2.14
C VAL A 68 10.17 13.27 -2.27
N GLU A 69 10.38 13.71 -3.52
CA GLU A 69 10.97 15.03 -3.76
C GLU A 69 10.14 16.10 -3.03
N ARG A 70 10.76 16.92 -2.17
CA ARG A 70 10.06 17.96 -1.37
C ARG A 70 9.20 18.94 -2.19
N ARG A 71 9.44 19.04 -3.50
CA ARG A 71 8.71 19.92 -4.43
C ARG A 71 7.77 19.17 -5.36
N ALA A 72 7.76 17.84 -5.33
CA ALA A 72 6.75 17.08 -6.05
C ALA A 72 5.38 17.34 -5.42
N THR A 73 4.41 17.67 -6.25
CA THR A 73 3.02 17.88 -5.82
C THR A 73 2.11 16.98 -6.61
N GLY A 74 0.99 16.63 -5.99
CA GLY A 74 -0.06 15.87 -6.62
C GLY A 74 0.37 14.52 -7.20
N GLY A 75 0.04 14.26 -8.47
CA GLY A 75 0.13 12.92 -9.07
C GLY A 75 1.58 12.43 -9.17
N ARG A 76 2.53 13.36 -9.33
CA ARG A 76 3.96 13.05 -9.32
C ARG A 76 4.42 12.59 -7.94
N ALA A 77 3.95 13.23 -6.87
CA ALA A 77 4.30 12.85 -5.50
C ALA A 77 3.75 11.45 -5.17
N ILE A 78 2.51 11.15 -5.59
CA ILE A 78 1.91 9.81 -5.42
C ILE A 78 2.68 8.78 -6.21
N LYS A 79 2.99 9.06 -7.48
CA LYS A 79 3.77 8.14 -8.30
C LYS A 79 5.10 7.80 -7.64
N GLN A 80 5.83 8.80 -7.15
CA GLN A 80 7.07 8.58 -6.42
C GLN A 80 6.85 7.77 -5.14
N ALA A 81 5.83 8.11 -4.34
CA ALA A 81 5.54 7.39 -3.11
C ALA A 81 5.22 5.91 -3.36
N VAL A 82 4.42 5.61 -4.38
CA VAL A 82 4.06 4.24 -4.78
C VAL A 82 5.28 3.46 -5.25
N GLU A 83 6.08 4.04 -6.15
CA GLU A 83 7.28 3.37 -6.68
C GLU A 83 8.33 3.13 -5.58
N VAL A 84 8.53 4.09 -4.68
CA VAL A 84 9.46 3.96 -3.55
C VAL A 84 8.94 2.94 -2.54
N ALA A 85 7.65 2.97 -2.19
CA ALA A 85 7.06 2.00 -1.26
C ALA A 85 7.16 0.57 -1.80
N ALA A 86 6.78 0.35 -3.06
CA ALA A 86 6.87 -0.97 -3.68
C ALA A 86 8.32 -1.45 -3.77
N ALA A 87 9.26 -0.60 -4.18
CA ALA A 87 10.68 -0.97 -4.24
C ALA A 87 11.24 -1.33 -2.87
N PHE A 88 10.88 -0.57 -1.83
CA PHE A 88 11.31 -0.81 -0.46
C PHE A 88 10.77 -2.13 0.09
N LEU A 89 9.51 -2.44 -0.18
CA LEU A 89 8.85 -3.67 0.27
C LEU A 89 9.20 -4.91 -0.55
N SER A 90 9.79 -4.75 -1.73
CA SER A 90 10.20 -5.87 -2.57
C SER A 90 11.64 -6.33 -2.30
N ASP A 91 12.39 -5.66 -1.40
CA ASP A 91 13.70 -6.16 -0.97
C ASP A 91 13.53 -7.09 0.23
N ASP A 92 13.25 -8.36 -0.07
CA ASP A 92 13.00 -9.42 0.93
C ASP A 92 14.16 -9.62 1.92
N ARG A 93 15.37 -9.13 1.60
CA ARG A 93 16.51 -9.21 2.52
C ARG A 93 16.41 -8.20 3.64
N ASP A 94 15.84 -7.03 3.35
CA ASP A 94 15.71 -5.93 4.30
C ASP A 94 14.32 -5.92 4.96
N TRP A 95 13.28 -6.38 4.25
CA TRP A 95 11.88 -6.28 4.70
C TRP A 95 11.03 -7.53 4.39
N PRO A 96 11.35 -8.72 4.94
CA PRO A 96 10.50 -9.90 4.83
C PRO A 96 9.20 -9.80 5.66
N TRP A 97 8.82 -8.59 6.08
CA TRP A 97 7.74 -8.34 7.03
C TRP A 97 7.02 -7.02 6.77
N CYS A 98 5.74 -6.95 7.13
CA CYS A 98 4.94 -5.76 6.90
C CYS A 98 5.22 -4.70 7.99
N PRO A 99 5.64 -3.47 7.63
CA PRO A 99 5.97 -2.44 8.62
C PRO A 99 4.78 -1.97 9.46
N ILE A 100 3.55 -2.20 9.00
CA ILE A 100 2.32 -1.79 9.67
C ILE A 100 1.84 -2.86 10.66
N CYS A 101 1.55 -4.08 10.19
CA CYS A 101 1.00 -5.14 11.02
C CYS A 101 2.05 -6.10 11.60
N LYS A 102 3.33 -5.95 11.26
CA LYS A 102 4.47 -6.75 11.77
C LYS A 102 4.43 -8.24 11.43
N ARG A 103 3.52 -8.68 10.54
CA ARG A 103 3.52 -10.03 9.96
C ARG A 103 4.84 -10.31 9.26
N GLY A 104 5.36 -11.53 9.39
CA GLY A 104 6.69 -11.91 8.90
C GLY A 104 7.83 -11.65 9.90
N THR A 105 7.56 -11.05 11.07
CA THR A 105 8.54 -10.94 12.16
C THR A 105 8.46 -12.12 13.13
N ASP A 106 9.56 -12.40 13.85
CA ASP A 106 9.57 -13.42 14.92
C ASP A 106 8.60 -13.12 16.08
N ALA A 107 8.14 -11.87 16.23
CA ALA A 107 7.16 -11.48 17.23
C ALA A 107 5.78 -12.09 16.96
N GLU A 108 5.38 -12.18 15.68
CA GLU A 108 4.15 -12.86 15.27
C GLU A 108 4.25 -14.38 15.50
N ARG A 109 5.42 -14.95 15.20
CA ARG A 109 5.67 -16.40 15.35
C ARG A 109 5.52 -16.89 16.79
N LYS A 110 5.87 -16.05 17.78
CA LYS A 110 5.76 -16.41 19.20
C LYS A 110 4.32 -16.41 19.71
N GLU A 111 3.48 -15.48 19.25
CA GLU A 111 2.07 -15.38 19.67
C GLU A 111 1.22 -16.57 19.18
N SER A 112 1.65 -17.25 18.11
CA SER A 112 0.99 -18.45 17.58
C SER A 112 1.30 -19.74 18.34
N THR A 113 2.29 -19.74 19.25
CA THR A 113 2.78 -20.94 19.95
C THR A 113 2.39 -21.03 21.43
N ASP A 114 1.90 -19.95 22.04
CA ASP A 114 1.49 -19.90 23.46
C ASP A 114 -0.04 -20.12 23.65
N GLY A 115 -0.65 -20.87 22.73
CA GLY A 115 -2.08 -21.17 22.70
C GLY A 115 -2.42 -22.66 22.86
N HIS A 116 -1.65 -23.41 23.66
CA HIS A 116 -1.99 -24.80 24.01
C HIS A 116 -1.86 -25.06 25.52
#